data_AF-A0A517Y0L9-F1
#
_entry.id   AF-A0A517Y0L9-F1
#
_cell.length_a   1.000
_cell.length_b   1.000
_cell.length_c   1.000
_cell.angle_alpha   90.00
_cell.angle_beta   90.00
_cell.angle_gamma   90.00
#
_symmetry.space_group_name_H-M   'P 1'
#
loop_
_entity.id
_entity.type
_entity.pdbx_description
1 polymer ?
#
loop_
_entity_poly.entity_id
_entity_poly.type
_entity_poly.pdbx_seq_one_letter_code
_entity_poly.pdbx_strand_id
1 'polypeptide(L)'
;MKVSGWKDTSSDVDGNTYGLRLRFEDRDRVFGRRRPKAVFLLLGNASYRIPLLPGFWNECPEFRDNAEQPTRRLLGLLNLLCWKKRKPPKFELVHLGKDRFRLHPEPVTAGGDD
;
A
#
# COMPACT_ATOMS: atom_id res chain seq x y z
N MET A 1 9.00 7.95 -0.08
CA MET A 1 9.10 6.90 -1.13
C MET A 1 7.77 6.77 -1.84
N LYS A 2 7.76 6.52 -3.15
CA LYS A 2 6.52 6.42 -3.93
C LYS A 2 6.03 4.98 -3.96
N VAL A 3 4.75 4.80 -3.70
CA VAL A 3 4.07 3.50 -3.77
C VAL A 3 2.81 3.62 -4.61
N SER A 4 2.39 2.51 -5.17
CA SER A 4 1.17 2.44 -5.98
C SER A 4 0.18 1.48 -5.36
N GLY A 5 -1.10 1.83 -5.43
CA GLY A 5 -2.18 0.89 -5.17
C GLY A 5 -2.00 -0.34 -6.06
N TRP A 6 -2.19 -1.50 -5.47
CA TRP A 6 -2.26 -2.76 -6.17
C TRP A 6 -3.58 -3.40 -5.80
N LYS A 7 -4.23 -4.02 -6.78
CA LYS A 7 -5.39 -4.87 -6.53
C LYS A 7 -5.20 -6.13 -7.35
N ASP A 8 -5.43 -7.27 -6.72
CA ASP A 8 -5.59 -8.51 -7.46
C ASP A 8 -6.95 -8.47 -8.15
N THR A 9 -6.95 -8.56 -9.48
CA THR A 9 -8.18 -8.61 -10.29
C THR A 9 -8.50 -10.04 -10.72
N SER A 10 -7.93 -11.06 -10.08
CA SER A 10 -8.10 -12.46 -10.48
C SER A 10 -9.38 -13.07 -9.91
N SER A 11 -10.20 -12.30 -9.18
CA SER A 11 -11.45 -12.77 -8.59
C SER A 11 -12.57 -11.75 -8.86
N ASP A 12 -13.39 -12.02 -9.87
CA ASP A 12 -14.60 -11.27 -10.26
C ASP A 12 -15.72 -11.28 -9.18
N VAL A 13 -15.47 -11.82 -7.99
CA VAL A 13 -16.48 -12.06 -6.94
C VAL A 13 -16.04 -11.43 -5.62
N ASP A 14 -16.45 -10.19 -5.36
CA ASP A 14 -16.51 -9.51 -4.04
C ASP A 14 -15.27 -9.53 -3.09
N GLY A 15 -14.16 -10.11 -3.53
CA GLY A 15 -13.00 -10.52 -2.72
C GLY A 15 -11.68 -10.02 -3.28
N ASN A 16 -11.68 -8.88 -3.97
CA ASN A 16 -10.46 -8.26 -4.46
C ASN A 16 -9.49 -8.00 -3.30
N THR A 17 -8.30 -8.58 -3.39
CA THR A 17 -7.21 -8.29 -2.44
C THR A 17 -6.59 -6.96 -2.82
N TYR A 18 -6.56 -6.01 -1.91
CA TYR A 18 -5.89 -4.74 -2.13
C TYR A 18 -4.51 -4.74 -1.48
N GLY A 19 -3.64 -3.89 -2.00
CA GLY A 19 -2.30 -3.75 -1.50
C GLY A 19 -1.65 -2.42 -1.87
N LEU A 20 -0.51 -2.14 -1.25
CA LEU A 20 0.38 -1.05 -1.63
C LEU A 20 1.71 -1.64 -2.09
N ARG A 21 2.03 -1.44 -3.37
CA ARG A 21 3.25 -1.94 -3.99
C ARG A 21 4.38 -0.92 -3.85
N LEU A 22 5.51 -1.38 -3.33
CA LEU A 22 6.76 -0.66 -3.22
C LEU A 22 7.72 -1.08 -4.32
N ARG A 23 8.72 -0.22 -4.60
CA ARG A 23 9.88 -0.62 -5.39
C ARG A 23 10.81 -1.45 -4.52
N PHE A 24 11.49 -2.43 -5.12
CA PHE A 24 12.48 -3.25 -4.42
C PHE A 24 13.59 -2.39 -3.80
N GLU A 25 14.07 -1.38 -4.52
CA GLU A 25 15.11 -0.46 -4.05
C GLU A 25 14.67 0.33 -2.81
N ASP A 26 13.43 0.84 -2.81
CA ASP A 26 12.86 1.56 -1.66
C ASP A 26 12.67 0.63 -0.47
N ARG A 27 12.18 -0.59 -0.72
CA ARG A 27 12.04 -1.62 0.32
C ARG A 27 13.37 -1.92 0.97
N ASP A 28 14.40 -2.26 0.19
CA ASP A 28 15.71 -2.62 0.73
C ASP A 28 16.40 -1.43 1.41
N ARG A 29 16.25 -0.21 0.88
CA ARG A 29 16.79 1.00 1.52
C ARG A 29 16.16 1.27 2.89
N VAL A 30 14.84 1.09 3.01
CA VAL A 30 14.09 1.42 4.23
C VAL A 30 14.15 0.29 5.26
N PHE A 31 14.01 -0.95 4.82
CA PHE A 31 13.88 -2.11 5.71
C PHE A 31 15.17 -2.93 5.85
N GLY A 32 16.08 -2.84 4.88
CA GLY A 32 17.42 -3.43 4.87
C GLY A 32 17.53 -4.76 5.61
N ARG A 33 18.45 -4.80 6.59
CA ARG A 33 18.70 -5.99 7.44
C ARG A 33 17.64 -6.20 8.52
N ARG A 34 16.82 -5.19 8.84
CA ARG A 34 15.92 -5.24 9.99
C ARG A 34 14.73 -6.17 9.75
N ARG A 35 14.28 -6.26 8.50
CA ARG A 35 13.21 -7.17 8.02
C ARG A 35 12.08 -7.35 9.05
N PRO A 36 11.38 -6.27 9.44
CA PRO A 36 10.37 -6.35 10.48
C PRO A 36 9.21 -7.26 10.06
N LYS A 37 8.55 -7.88 11.04
CA LYS A 37 7.38 -8.74 10.79
C LYS A 37 6.11 -7.94 10.46
N ALA A 38 6.08 -6.65 10.78
CA ALA A 38 4.94 -5.77 10.53
C ALA A 38 5.40 -4.31 10.50
N VAL A 39 4.61 -3.48 9.82
CA VAL A 39 4.77 -2.02 9.77
C VAL A 39 3.47 -1.34 10.19
N PHE A 40 3.56 -0.08 10.59
CA PHE A 40 2.41 0.73 10.95
C PHE A 40 2.27 1.86 9.93
N LEU A 41 1.17 1.85 9.19
CA LEU A 41 0.79 2.92 8.28
C LEU A 41 -0.12 3.90 9.01
N LEU A 42 0.28 5.17 9.04
CA LEU A 42 -0.49 6.26 9.62
C LEU A 42 -1.23 6.99 8.51
N LEU A 43 -2.55 7.10 8.65
CA LEU A 43 -3.42 7.91 7.80
C LEU A 43 -4.19 8.89 8.69
N GLY A 44 -3.89 10.19 8.57
CA GLY A 44 -4.42 11.19 9.49
C GLY A 44 -3.98 10.91 10.93
N ASN A 45 -4.96 10.67 11.82
CA ASN A 45 -4.76 10.29 13.22
C ASN A 45 -4.90 8.77 13.47
N ALA A 46 -5.22 7.98 12.45
CA ALA A 46 -5.38 6.54 12.57
C ALA A 46 -4.08 5.80 12.22
N SER A 47 -3.82 4.68 12.91
CA SER A 47 -2.69 3.79 12.65
C SER A 47 -3.17 2.39 12.29
N TYR A 48 -2.65 1.85 11.19
CA TYR A 48 -2.98 0.54 10.65
C TYR A 48 -1.75 -0.34 10.69
N ARG A 49 -1.84 -1.46 11.41
CA ARG A 49 -0.77 -2.45 11.45
C ARG A 49 -0.88 -3.35 10.21
N ILE A 50 0.17 -3.38 9.40
CA ILE A 50 0.26 -4.22 8.21
C ILE A 50 1.32 -5.30 8.47
N PRO A 51 0.96 -6.58 8.52
CA PRO A 51 1.94 -7.65 8.60
C PRO A 51 2.73 -7.76 7.30
N LEU A 52 4.05 -7.94 7.41
CA LEU A 52 4.91 -8.24 6.28
C LEU A 52 5.04 -9.75 6.14
N LEU A 53 4.32 -10.30 5.16
CA LEU A 53 4.37 -11.72 4.82
C LEU A 53 5.75 -12.09 4.25
N PRO A 54 6.19 -13.36 4.34
CA PRO A 54 7.49 -13.77 3.78
C PRO A 54 7.62 -13.44 2.27
N GLY A 55 6.53 -13.50 1.51
CA GLY A 55 6.49 -13.08 0.11
C GLY A 55 6.86 -11.62 -0.13
N PHE A 56 6.69 -10.73 0.86
CA PHE A 56 7.11 -9.33 0.82
C PHE A 56 8.62 -9.17 0.56
N TRP A 57 9.41 -10.07 1.17
CA TRP A 57 10.86 -10.04 1.10
C TRP A 57 11.40 -10.76 -0.14
N ASN A 58 10.65 -11.70 -0.70
CA ASN A 58 11.10 -12.52 -1.81
C ASN A 58 10.76 -11.87 -3.17
N GLU A 59 9.50 -11.96 -3.61
CA GLU A 59 9.10 -11.68 -4.99
C GLU A 59 8.10 -10.54 -5.12
N CYS A 60 7.32 -10.27 -4.08
CA CYS A 60 6.20 -9.34 -4.15
C CYS A 60 6.36 -8.25 -3.09
N PRO A 61 7.05 -7.12 -3.36
CA PRO A 61 7.29 -6.03 -2.41
C PRO A 61 6.00 -5.21 -2.18
N GLU A 62 4.93 -5.89 -1.81
CA GLU A 62 3.56 -5.39 -1.73
C GLU A 62 3.07 -5.59 -0.30
N PHE A 63 2.63 -4.52 0.32
CA PHE A 63 1.80 -4.60 1.52
C PHE A 63 0.44 -5.15 1.11
N ARG A 64 0.25 -6.46 1.22
CA ARG A 64 -1.03 -7.11 0.89
C ARG A 64 -1.97 -7.08 2.09
N ASP A 65 -3.26 -7.03 1.78
CA ASP A 65 -4.28 -7.33 2.77
C ASP A 65 -4.09 -8.72 3.37
N ASN A 66 -4.40 -8.79 4.67
CA ASN A 66 -4.54 -10.02 5.42
C ASN A 66 -6.03 -10.21 5.81
N ALA A 67 -6.32 -11.13 6.72
CA ALA A 67 -7.66 -11.36 7.26
C ALA A 67 -8.35 -10.08 7.80
N GLU A 68 -7.59 -9.11 8.31
CA GLU A 68 -8.11 -7.85 8.87
C GLU A 68 -8.31 -6.75 7.81
N GLN A 69 -7.95 -7.02 6.55
CA GLN A 69 -8.10 -6.13 5.41
C GLN A 69 -7.67 -4.65 5.65
N PRO A 70 -6.51 -4.39 6.27
CA PRO A 70 -6.12 -3.03 6.66
C PRO A 70 -5.83 -2.12 5.45
N THR A 71 -5.40 -2.68 4.32
CA THR A 71 -5.07 -1.92 3.11
C THR A 71 -6.34 -1.54 2.35
N ARG A 72 -7.31 -2.46 2.20
CA ARG A 72 -8.65 -2.17 1.69
C ARG A 72 -9.31 -1.08 2.53
N ARG A 73 -9.28 -1.18 3.86
CA ARG A 73 -9.87 -0.16 4.74
C ARG A 73 -9.22 1.20 4.53
N LEU A 74 -7.89 1.23 4.47
CA LEU A 74 -7.13 2.45 4.24
C LEU A 74 -7.46 3.11 2.88
N LEU A 75 -7.57 2.32 1.81
CA LEU A 75 -7.96 2.81 0.48
C LEU A 75 -9.42 3.27 0.44
N GLY A 76 -10.30 2.56 1.16
CA GLY A 76 -11.71 2.93 1.32
C GLY A 76 -11.90 4.28 2.00
N LEU A 77 -11.12 4.58 3.04
CA LEU A 77 -11.14 5.88 3.72
C LEU A 77 -10.68 7.03 2.80
N LEU A 78 -9.91 6.71 1.77
CA LEU A 78 -9.46 7.67 0.77
C LEU A 78 -10.41 7.76 -0.43
N ASN A 79 -11.51 7.00 -0.46
CA ASN A 79 -12.38 6.82 -1.63
C ASN A 79 -11.62 6.32 -2.88
N LEU A 80 -10.53 5.59 -2.66
CA LEU A 80 -9.66 5.07 -3.71
C LEU A 80 -9.85 3.57 -3.86
N LEU A 81 -11.03 2.99 -3.68
CA LEU A 81 -11.25 1.56 -4.01
C LEU A 81 -11.59 1.36 -5.49
N CYS A 82 -12.17 2.38 -6.12
CA CYS A 82 -12.61 2.35 -7.50
C CYS A 82 -11.62 3.13 -8.39
N TRP A 83 -10.63 2.41 -8.94
CA TRP A 83 -9.73 2.97 -9.96
C TRP A 83 -9.77 2.15 -11.26
N LYS A 84 -9.64 2.86 -12.40
CA LYS A 84 -9.61 2.26 -13.74
C LYS A 84 -8.45 1.26 -13.85
N LYS A 85 -8.64 0.19 -14.62
CA LYS A 85 -7.59 -0.80 -14.91
C LYS A 85 -6.34 -0.08 -15.43
N ARG A 86 -5.15 -0.48 -14.95
CA ARG A 86 -3.84 0.15 -15.26
C ARG A 86 -3.64 1.60 -14.78
N LYS A 87 -4.60 2.19 -14.05
CA LYS A 87 -4.47 3.52 -13.42
C LYS A 87 -4.56 3.39 -11.89
N PRO A 88 -3.62 2.69 -11.22
CA PRO A 88 -3.64 2.60 -9.77
C PRO A 88 -3.37 3.97 -9.13
N PRO A 89 -3.99 4.27 -7.98
CA PRO A 89 -3.67 5.47 -7.21
C PRO A 89 -2.22 5.42 -6.76
N LYS A 90 -1.57 6.58 -6.71
CA LYS A 90 -0.21 6.73 -6.22
C LYS A 90 -0.25 7.34 -4.84
N PHE A 91 0.72 6.96 -4.03
CA PHE A 91 0.88 7.46 -2.68
C PHE A 91 2.34 7.74 -2.40
N GLU A 92 2.56 8.63 -1.46
CA GLU A 92 3.84 8.86 -0.85
C GLU A 92 3.85 8.28 0.56
N LEU A 93 4.79 7.38 0.81
CA LEU A 93 5.11 6.91 2.15
C LEU A 93 6.27 7.72 2.70
N VAL A 94 6.04 8.38 3.83
CA VAL A 94 7.06 9.11 4.59
C VAL A 94 7.47 8.25 5.77
N HIS A 95 8.75 7.90 5.86
CA HIS A 95 9.26 7.12 6.99
C HIS A 95 9.34 8.00 8.23
N LEU A 96 8.64 7.61 9.31
CA LEU A 96 8.65 8.33 10.58
C LEU A 96 9.67 7.72 11.57
N GLY A 97 10.45 6.73 11.14
CA GLY A 97 11.39 5.97 11.97
C GLY A 97 10.85 4.62 12.43
N LYS A 98 11.77 3.70 12.73
CA LYS A 98 11.48 2.28 13.03
C LYS A 98 10.60 1.65 11.93
N ASP A 99 9.44 1.12 12.30
CA ASP A 99 8.51 0.41 11.42
C ASP A 99 7.26 1.27 11.13
N ARG A 100 7.35 2.60 11.28
CA ARG A 100 6.21 3.52 11.15
C ARG A 100 6.34 4.37 9.90
N PHE A 101 5.26 4.46 9.14
CA PHE A 101 5.20 5.23 7.91
C PHE A 101 3.92 6.06 7.88
N ARG A 102 4.02 7.29 7.39
CA ARG A 102 2.85 8.10 7.08
C ARG A 102 2.50 7.94 5.61
N LEU A 103 1.24 7.65 5.33
CA LEU A 103 0.73 7.57 3.97
C LEU A 103 0.09 8.91 3.59
N HIS A 104 0.54 9.46 2.47
CA HIS A 104 -0.07 10.61 1.83
C HIS A 104 -0.59 10.19 0.45
N PRO A 105 -1.90 10.35 0.16
CA PRO A 105 -2.37 10.20 -1.20
C PRO A 105 -1.70 11.24 -2.08
N GLU A 106 -1.11 10.79 -3.19
CA GLU A 106 -0.77 11.72 -4.26
C GLU A 106 -2.09 12.20 -4.86
N PRO A 107 -2.29 13.51 -5.06
CA PRO A 107 -3.48 13.96 -5.75
C PRO A 107 -3.54 13.20 -7.07
N VAL A 108 -4.66 12.50 -7.31
CA VAL A 108 -5.01 12.08 -8.65
C VAL A 108 -5.12 13.39 -9.40
N THR A 109 -4.07 13.77 -10.13
CA THR A 109 -4.20 14.74 -11.19
C THR A 109 -5.19 14.07 -12.13
N ALA A 110 -6.45 14.46 -12.00
CA ALA A 110 -7.46 14.30 -13.01
C ALA A 110 -6.98 15.13 -14.20
N GLY A 111 -5.95 14.63 -14.90
CA GLY A 111 -5.57 15.11 -16.21
C GLY A 111 -6.73 14.77 -17.11
N GLY A 112 -7.30 15.84 -17.69
CA GLY A 112 -8.51 15.86 -18.49
C GLY A 112 -8.65 14.68 -19.43
N ASP A 113 -9.85 14.11 -19.41
CA ASP A 113 -10.51 13.70 -20.63
C ASP A 113 -11.38 14.92 -20.96
N ASP A 114 -10.88 15.76 -21.87
CA ASP A 114 -11.69 16.64 -22.71
C ASP A 114 -12.36 15.76 -23.78
#